data_AF-A0A8T5KKJ5-F1
#
_entry.id   AF-A0A8T5KKJ5-F1
#
_cell.length_a   1.000
_cell.length_b   1.000
_cell.length_c   1.000
_cell.angle_alpha   90.00
_cell.angle_beta   90.00
_cell.angle_gamma   90.00
#
_symmetry.space_group_name_H-M   'P 1'
#
loop_
_entity.id
_entity.type
_entity.pdbx_description
1 polymer ?
#
loop_
_entity_poly.entity_id
_entity_poly.type
_entity_poly.pdbx_seq_one_letter_code
_entity_poly.pdbx_strand_id
1 'polypeptide(L)'
;CLCERLAEIEDDRLALYRHVLPSVNSPSLPLDLFRPDCPSQMLTIVQPRCPDLPPWGTVTCINWADAESDLAIALDDRLCERLAARRFLAYELIEGQLLGTFAAGTDIPIGPITPHGPRIVKLIPWDEPTPWVLLGTDLHFSGGGVEIAEWRVSSEGKVTGTLDTPWECPVTITGAALQADGTLALRTATVPSPSSDPSFRLHA
;
A
#
# COMPACT_ATOMS: atom_id res chain seq x y z
N CYS A 1 -16.80 -11.44 -10.93
CA CYS A 1 -16.92 -12.51 -11.94
C CYS A 1 -15.58 -12.63 -12.66
N LEU A 2 -15.07 -13.85 -12.82
CA LEU A 2 -13.89 -14.12 -13.63
C LEU A 2 -14.38 -14.66 -14.98
N CYS A 3 -14.10 -13.96 -16.08
CA CYS A 3 -14.57 -14.32 -17.43
C CYS A 3 -13.49 -15.07 -18.23
N GLU A 4 -12.40 -15.45 -17.57
CA GLU A 4 -11.27 -16.17 -18.18
C GLU A 4 -11.45 -17.68 -18.09
N ARG A 5 -10.78 -18.39 -18.99
CA ARG A 5 -10.71 -19.85 -18.92
C ARG A 5 -9.65 -20.24 -17.91
N LEU A 6 -10.06 -20.73 -16.74
CA LEU A 6 -9.16 -21.09 -15.64
C LEU A 6 -8.01 -22.02 -16.04
N ALA A 7 -8.26 -22.95 -16.98
CA ALA A 7 -7.26 -23.89 -17.46
C ALA A 7 -6.21 -23.27 -18.41
N GLU A 8 -6.43 -22.03 -18.86
CA GLU A 8 -5.60 -21.32 -19.85
C GLU A 8 -5.04 -20.00 -19.27
N ILE A 9 -5.15 -19.76 -17.96
CA ILE A 9 -4.60 -18.55 -17.33
C ILE A 9 -3.09 -18.70 -17.25
N GLU A 10 -2.39 -17.74 -17.83
CA GLU A 10 -0.93 -17.64 -17.81
C GLU A 10 -0.41 -17.32 -16.40
N ASP A 11 0.83 -17.72 -16.11
CA ASP A 11 1.43 -17.62 -14.76
C ASP A 11 1.55 -16.18 -14.26
N ASP A 12 1.84 -15.22 -15.15
CA ASP A 12 1.91 -13.81 -14.83
C ASP A 12 0.54 -13.26 -14.40
N ARG A 13 -0.54 -13.73 -15.04
CA ARG A 13 -1.90 -13.38 -14.70
C ARG A 13 -2.35 -14.02 -13.39
N LEU A 14 -1.92 -15.25 -13.13
CA LEU A 14 -2.09 -15.88 -11.82
C LEU A 14 -1.36 -15.09 -10.73
N ALA A 15 -0.16 -14.58 -11.01
CA ALA A 15 0.58 -13.74 -10.07
C ALA A 15 -0.18 -12.43 -9.77
N LEU A 16 -0.83 -11.81 -10.76
CA LEU A 16 -1.68 -10.62 -10.53
C LEU A 16 -2.84 -10.89 -9.56
N TYR A 17 -3.44 -12.08 -9.62
CA TYR A 17 -4.54 -12.42 -8.72
C TYR A 17 -4.13 -12.44 -7.25
N ARG A 18 -2.89 -12.85 -6.93
CA ARG A 18 -2.39 -12.80 -5.54
C ARG A 18 -2.40 -11.39 -4.98
N HIS A 19 -2.20 -10.39 -5.84
CA HIS A 19 -2.10 -9.00 -5.44
C HIS A 19 -3.45 -8.35 -5.11
N VAL A 20 -4.56 -8.99 -5.47
CA VAL A 20 -5.92 -8.44 -5.29
C VAL A 20 -6.87 -9.38 -4.54
N LEU A 21 -6.41 -10.58 -4.21
CA LEU A 21 -7.15 -11.57 -3.44
C LEU A 21 -6.43 -11.90 -2.12
N PRO A 22 -7.14 -11.94 -0.99
CA PRO A 22 -8.58 -11.70 -0.84
C PRO A 22 -8.93 -10.21 -0.95
N SER A 23 -10.19 -9.91 -1.30
CA SER A 23 -10.67 -8.52 -1.35
C SER A 23 -10.55 -7.85 0.03
N VAL A 24 -10.17 -6.57 0.03
CA VAL A 24 -10.19 -5.70 1.23
C VAL A 24 -11.61 -5.34 1.69
N ASN A 25 -12.64 -5.77 0.98
CA ASN A 25 -14.06 -5.56 1.29
C ASN A 25 -14.44 -4.08 1.53
N SER A 26 -13.81 -3.19 0.76
CA SER A 26 -14.01 -1.74 0.83
C SER A 26 -14.20 -1.19 -0.59
N PRO A 27 -15.22 -0.35 -0.83
CA PRO A 27 -15.45 0.20 -2.16
C PRO A 27 -14.38 1.23 -2.51
N SER A 28 -13.96 1.22 -3.78
CA SER A 28 -13.12 2.27 -4.34
C SER A 28 -13.97 3.49 -4.70
N LEU A 29 -13.48 4.68 -4.36
CA LEU A 29 -14.13 5.97 -4.59
C LEU A 29 -13.32 6.80 -5.58
N PRO A 30 -13.91 7.27 -6.69
CA PRO A 30 -13.22 8.16 -7.62
C PRO A 30 -12.93 9.52 -6.96
N LEU A 31 -11.67 9.95 -7.08
CA LEU A 31 -11.21 11.26 -6.64
C LEU A 31 -11.45 12.32 -7.72
N ASP A 32 -11.31 11.93 -8.99
CA ASP A 32 -11.39 12.80 -10.17
C ASP A 32 -12.63 12.52 -11.04
N LEU A 33 -13.80 12.55 -10.39
CA LEU A 33 -15.10 12.23 -11.00
C LEU A 33 -15.43 12.96 -12.31
N PHE A 34 -14.85 14.13 -12.53
CA PHE A 34 -15.14 15.00 -13.68
C PHE A 34 -14.11 14.88 -14.81
N ARG A 35 -13.18 13.92 -14.76
CA ARG A 35 -12.26 13.65 -15.87
C ARG A 35 -13.07 13.20 -17.10
N PRO A 36 -12.80 13.73 -18.31
CA PRO A 36 -13.68 13.54 -19.48
C PRO A 36 -13.84 12.09 -19.92
N ASP A 37 -12.81 11.25 -19.79
CA ASP A 37 -12.89 9.85 -20.26
C ASP A 37 -13.39 8.92 -19.15
N CYS A 38 -12.56 8.77 -18.12
CA CYS A 38 -12.74 7.83 -17.02
C CYS A 38 -11.93 8.34 -15.82
N PRO A 39 -12.42 8.19 -14.57
CA PRO A 39 -11.63 8.47 -13.38
C PRO A 39 -10.26 7.77 -13.46
N SER A 40 -9.20 8.55 -13.28
CA SER A 40 -7.83 8.06 -13.25
C SER A 40 -7.35 7.79 -11.83
N GLN A 41 -8.06 8.30 -10.81
CA GLN A 41 -7.65 8.18 -9.42
C GLN A 41 -8.78 7.64 -8.56
N MET A 42 -8.50 6.52 -7.89
CA MET A 42 -9.47 5.79 -7.08
C MET A 42 -8.91 5.58 -5.68
N LEU A 43 -9.62 6.07 -4.66
CA LEU A 43 -9.30 5.86 -3.25
C LEU A 43 -10.05 4.66 -2.69
N THR A 44 -9.33 3.71 -2.12
CA THR A 44 -9.88 2.64 -1.28
C THR A 44 -9.39 2.81 0.14
N ILE A 45 -10.31 2.87 1.11
CA ILE A 45 -9.94 2.87 2.53
C ILE A 45 -9.71 1.42 2.95
N VAL A 46 -8.51 1.13 3.43
CA VAL A 46 -8.14 -0.20 3.91
C VAL A 46 -8.29 -0.23 5.43
N GLN A 47 -9.19 -1.10 5.90
CA GLN A 47 -9.24 -1.51 7.29
C GLN A 47 -8.39 -2.78 7.44
N PRO A 48 -7.19 -2.71 8.05
CA PRO A 48 -6.35 -3.89 8.19
C PRO A 48 -7.03 -4.95 9.06
N ARG A 49 -6.79 -6.23 8.72
CA ARG A 49 -7.16 -7.36 9.57
C ARG A 49 -6.44 -7.32 10.93
N CYS A 50 -5.18 -6.86 10.93
CA CYS A 50 -4.39 -6.69 12.15
C CYS A 50 -4.92 -5.50 12.98
N PRO A 51 -5.37 -5.69 14.23
CA PRO A 51 -5.96 -4.62 15.04
C PRO A 51 -4.96 -3.57 15.52
N ASP A 52 -3.66 -3.92 15.55
CA ASP A 52 -2.58 -3.04 15.99
C ASP A 52 -2.10 -2.07 14.88
N LEU A 53 -2.68 -2.17 13.68
CA LEU A 53 -2.40 -1.27 12.57
C LEU A 53 -3.58 -0.29 12.38
N PRO A 54 -3.32 1.02 12.25
CA PRO A 54 -4.37 1.98 11.94
C PRO A 54 -4.87 1.78 10.50
N PRO A 55 -6.09 2.23 10.16
CA PRO A 55 -6.54 2.26 8.78
C PRO A 55 -5.70 3.22 7.92
N TRP A 56 -5.68 2.98 6.61
CA TRP A 56 -4.99 3.84 5.64
C TRP A 56 -5.80 3.98 4.35
N GLY A 57 -5.41 4.92 3.50
CA GLY A 57 -5.90 5.02 2.13
C GLY A 57 -4.95 4.31 1.17
N THR A 58 -5.50 3.62 0.17
CA THR A 58 -4.76 3.22 -1.02
C THR A 58 -5.33 3.97 -2.20
N VAL A 59 -4.51 4.74 -2.90
CA VAL A 59 -4.90 5.46 -4.12
C VAL A 59 -4.29 4.76 -5.31
N THR A 60 -5.15 4.25 -6.19
CA THR A 60 -4.73 3.74 -7.49
C THR A 60 -4.78 4.88 -8.49
N CYS A 61 -3.67 5.14 -9.17
CA CYS A 61 -3.54 6.09 -10.27
C CYS A 61 -3.36 5.30 -11.57
N ILE A 62 -4.18 5.57 -12.59
CA ILE A 62 -4.13 4.89 -13.89
C ILE A 62 -3.93 5.91 -14.99
N ASN A 63 -2.87 5.75 -15.77
CA ASN A 63 -2.70 6.53 -16.98
C ASN A 63 -3.52 5.93 -18.12
N TRP A 64 -4.67 6.54 -18.45
CA TRP A 64 -5.52 6.10 -19.56
C TRP A 64 -5.04 6.56 -20.95
N ALA A 65 -3.99 7.38 -21.02
CA ALA A 65 -3.49 7.90 -22.29
C ALA A 65 -2.55 6.91 -23.00
N ASP A 66 -2.45 7.06 -24.31
CA ASP A 66 -1.47 6.34 -25.16
C ASP A 66 -0.05 6.90 -25.05
N ALA A 67 0.17 7.92 -24.21
CA ALA A 67 1.45 8.56 -23.95
C ALA A 67 1.73 8.58 -22.44
N GLU A 68 3.00 8.79 -22.06
CA GLU A 68 3.39 8.99 -20.66
C GLU A 68 2.65 10.20 -20.05
N SER A 69 2.27 10.07 -18.78
CA SER A 69 1.51 11.10 -18.07
C SER A 69 2.06 11.29 -16.66
N ASP A 70 2.30 12.55 -16.29
CA ASP A 70 2.66 12.95 -14.94
C ASP A 70 1.39 13.16 -14.11
N LEU A 71 1.04 12.13 -13.32
CA LEU A 71 -0.07 12.24 -12.37
C LEU A 71 0.43 12.67 -10.99
N ALA A 72 -0.43 13.38 -10.27
CA ALA A 72 -0.24 13.74 -8.88
C ALA A 72 -1.52 13.46 -8.09
N ILE A 73 -1.37 13.08 -6.82
CA ILE A 73 -2.50 12.94 -5.89
C ILE A 73 -2.63 14.24 -5.11
N ALA A 74 -3.75 14.92 -5.28
CA ALA A 74 -4.06 16.12 -4.51
C ALA A 74 -4.55 15.74 -3.10
N LEU A 75 -3.88 16.26 -2.07
CA LEU A 75 -4.31 16.13 -0.67
C LEU A 75 -5.31 17.23 -0.32
N ASP A 76 -6.42 17.27 -1.06
CA ASP A 76 -7.50 18.23 -0.84
C ASP A 76 -8.30 17.93 0.45
N ASP A 77 -9.18 18.85 0.85
CA ASP A 77 -9.99 18.67 2.06
C ASP A 77 -10.85 17.40 1.99
N ARG A 78 -11.36 17.01 0.81
CA ARG A 78 -12.21 15.83 0.66
C ARG A 78 -11.43 14.54 0.95
N LEU A 79 -10.20 14.42 0.47
CA LEU A 79 -9.33 13.29 0.76
C LEU A 79 -8.89 13.32 2.23
N CYS A 80 -8.47 14.48 2.74
CA CYS A 80 -8.02 14.65 4.11
C CYS A 80 -9.11 14.31 5.14
N GLU A 81 -10.35 14.75 4.90
CA GLU A 81 -11.50 14.43 5.76
C GLU A 81 -11.81 12.93 5.77
N ARG A 82 -11.69 12.26 4.61
CA ARG A 82 -11.96 10.81 4.50
C ARG A 82 -10.94 9.96 5.24
N LEU A 83 -9.68 10.38 5.26
CA LEU A 83 -8.61 9.70 5.98
C LEU A 83 -8.40 10.26 7.38
N ALA A 84 -9.21 11.24 7.80
CA ALA A 84 -9.15 11.90 9.10
C ALA A 84 -7.73 12.36 9.49
N ALA A 85 -6.98 12.91 8.53
CA ALA A 85 -5.60 13.33 8.75
C ALA A 85 -5.21 14.58 7.95
N ARG A 86 -4.19 15.30 8.41
CA ARG A 86 -3.65 16.53 7.79
C ARG A 86 -2.21 16.39 7.32
N ARG A 87 -1.56 15.29 7.63
CA ARG A 87 -0.24 14.89 7.11
C ARG A 87 -0.29 13.42 6.74
N PHE A 88 0.43 13.07 5.68
CA PHE A 88 0.45 11.72 5.14
C PHE A 88 1.88 11.28 4.87
N LEU A 89 2.17 10.02 5.17
CA LEU A 89 3.32 9.30 4.65
C LEU A 89 2.86 8.51 3.41
N ALA A 90 3.54 8.71 2.28
CA ALA A 90 3.18 8.11 1.01
C ALA A 90 4.21 7.08 0.54
N TYR A 91 3.75 5.89 0.18
CA TYR A 91 4.57 4.78 -0.29
C TYR A 91 3.96 4.12 -1.52
N GLU A 92 4.73 3.99 -2.60
CA GLU A 92 4.32 3.36 -3.86
C GLU A 92 4.58 1.84 -3.76
N LEU A 93 3.54 1.03 -3.98
CA LEU A 93 3.52 -0.40 -3.69
C LEU A 93 4.06 -1.29 -4.83
N ILE A 94 4.08 -0.82 -6.07
CA ILE A 94 4.51 -1.63 -7.22
C ILE A 94 6.03 -1.70 -7.28
N GLU A 95 6.70 -0.56 -7.21
CA GLU A 95 8.15 -0.41 -7.27
C GLU A 95 8.80 -0.35 -5.87
N GLY A 96 7.98 -0.20 -4.82
CA GLY A 96 8.45 -0.21 -3.44
C GLY A 96 9.18 1.08 -3.05
N GLN A 97 8.65 2.22 -3.48
CA GLN A 97 9.29 3.52 -3.30
C GLN A 97 8.64 4.34 -2.18
N LEU A 98 9.46 4.80 -1.22
CA LEU A 98 9.05 5.84 -0.29
C LEU A 98 9.02 7.20 -1.01
N LEU A 99 7.82 7.77 -1.17
CA LEU A 99 7.64 9.07 -1.81
C LEU A 99 7.91 10.23 -0.85
N GLY A 100 7.67 10.02 0.44
CA GLY A 100 7.95 10.99 1.50
C GLY A 100 6.72 11.36 2.32
N THR A 101 6.82 12.47 3.05
CA THR A 101 5.73 13.00 3.87
C THR A 101 5.17 14.28 3.28
N PHE A 102 3.85 14.39 3.24
CA PHE A 102 3.13 15.48 2.57
C PHE A 102 2.05 16.05 3.49
N ALA A 103 1.80 17.35 3.39
CA ALA A 103 0.79 18.04 4.19
C ALA A 103 -0.51 18.22 3.39
N ALA A 104 -1.62 18.40 4.09
CA ALA A 104 -2.88 18.79 3.48
C ALA A 104 -2.71 20.06 2.64
N GLY A 105 -3.41 20.11 1.50
CA GLY A 105 -3.31 21.19 0.52
C GLY A 105 -2.07 21.12 -0.39
N THR A 106 -1.31 20.03 -0.35
CA THR A 106 -0.19 19.77 -1.27
C THR A 106 -0.49 18.60 -2.20
N ASP A 107 0.33 18.46 -3.24
CA ASP A 107 0.26 17.34 -4.18
C ASP A 107 1.37 16.34 -3.90
N ILE A 108 1.06 15.05 -3.97
CA ILE A 108 2.04 13.97 -3.97
C ILE A 108 2.44 13.69 -5.42
N PRO A 109 3.69 13.95 -5.82
CA PRO A 109 4.16 13.60 -7.15
C PRO A 109 4.30 12.08 -7.25
N ILE A 110 3.59 11.49 -8.21
CA ILE A 110 3.69 10.04 -8.50
C ILE A 110 4.79 9.78 -9.53
N GLY A 111 5.18 10.81 -10.27
CA GLY A 111 6.13 10.73 -11.36
C GLY A 111 5.46 10.28 -12.66
N PRO A 112 6.25 10.11 -13.73
CA PRO A 112 5.76 9.67 -15.01
C PRO A 112 5.20 8.25 -14.93
N ILE A 113 3.98 8.07 -15.43
CA ILE A 113 3.34 6.77 -15.56
C ILE A 113 3.28 6.41 -17.04
N THR A 114 3.80 5.23 -17.38
CA THR A 114 3.77 4.69 -18.74
C THR A 114 2.34 4.64 -19.29
N PRO A 115 2.14 4.67 -20.62
CA PRO A 115 0.82 4.48 -21.23
C PRO A 115 0.10 3.26 -20.65
N HIS A 116 -1.18 3.40 -20.28
CA HIS A 116 -2.02 2.33 -19.72
C HIS A 116 -1.48 1.72 -18.40
N GLY A 117 -0.49 2.37 -17.78
CA GLY A 117 0.18 1.89 -16.58
C GLY A 117 -0.56 2.28 -15.29
N PRO A 118 -0.47 1.44 -14.24
CA PRO A 118 -0.90 1.80 -12.90
C PRO A 118 0.26 2.28 -12.03
N ARG A 119 -0.12 3.03 -10.98
CA ARG A 119 0.64 3.25 -9.75
C ARG A 119 -0.30 3.05 -8.58
N ILE A 120 0.21 2.50 -7.49
CA ILE A 120 -0.61 2.24 -6.31
C ILE A 120 0.09 2.83 -5.09
N VAL A 121 -0.48 3.89 -4.53
CA VAL A 121 0.12 4.63 -3.42
C VAL A 121 -0.66 4.40 -2.14
N LYS A 122 0.02 3.89 -1.12
CA LYS A 122 -0.46 3.83 0.25
C LYS A 122 -0.27 5.19 0.92
N LEU A 123 -1.36 5.77 1.40
CA LEU A 123 -1.42 7.02 2.17
C LEU A 123 -1.70 6.70 3.63
N ILE A 124 -0.68 6.84 4.46
CA ILE A 124 -0.73 6.53 5.88
C ILE A 124 -0.90 7.86 6.65
N PRO A 125 -1.95 8.02 7.47
CA PRO A 125 -2.07 9.15 8.39
C PRO A 125 -0.79 9.37 9.20
N TRP A 126 -0.30 10.61 9.25
CA TRP A 126 1.03 10.96 9.79
C TRP A 126 1.03 12.26 10.62
N ASP A 127 -0.12 12.59 11.22
CA ASP A 127 -0.22 13.74 12.14
C ASP A 127 0.49 13.47 13.47
N GLU A 128 0.47 12.23 13.94
CA GLU A 128 1.16 11.74 15.13
C GLU A 128 2.12 10.62 14.73
N PRO A 129 3.37 10.93 14.35
CA PRO A 129 4.34 9.94 13.89
C PRO A 129 4.60 8.86 14.95
N THR A 130 4.55 7.61 14.52
CA THR A 130 4.93 6.46 15.35
C THR A 130 6.40 6.10 15.13
N PRO A 131 7.08 5.46 16.11
CA PRO A 131 8.46 4.99 15.92
C PRO A 131 8.61 4.01 14.76
N TRP A 132 7.53 3.28 14.44
CA TRP A 132 7.49 2.30 13.37
C TRP A 132 6.19 2.36 12.60
N VAL A 133 6.30 2.14 11.30
CA VAL A 133 5.17 2.09 10.38
C VAL A 133 5.33 0.97 9.36
N LEU A 134 4.25 0.25 9.07
CA LEU A 134 4.18 -0.71 7.98
C LEU A 134 3.97 0.04 6.66
N LEU A 135 4.96 -0.02 5.75
CA LEU A 135 4.88 0.60 4.43
C LEU A 135 4.15 -0.31 3.43
N GLY A 136 4.42 -1.60 3.45
CA GLY A 136 3.73 -2.53 2.55
C GLY A 136 4.26 -3.94 2.60
N THR A 137 3.70 -4.77 1.73
CA THR A 137 4.13 -6.13 1.44
C THR A 137 4.21 -6.27 -0.08
N ASP A 138 5.00 -7.21 -0.58
CA ASP A 138 5.03 -7.58 -1.99
C ASP A 138 3.96 -8.62 -2.37
N LEU A 139 3.04 -8.94 -1.45
CA LEU A 139 1.99 -9.93 -1.66
C LEU A 139 0.69 -9.28 -2.16
N HIS A 140 0.11 -8.33 -1.43
CA HIS A 140 -1.22 -7.77 -1.74
C HIS A 140 -1.18 -6.24 -1.87
N PHE A 141 -1.89 -5.66 -2.85
CA PHE A 141 -1.95 -4.20 -3.09
C PHE A 141 -2.73 -3.41 -2.03
N SER A 142 -3.18 -4.08 -0.98
CA SER A 142 -3.58 -3.40 0.26
C SER A 142 -2.37 -2.92 1.05
N GLY A 143 -1.17 -3.42 0.78
CA GLY A 143 0.06 -3.08 1.51
C GLY A 143 0.09 -3.66 2.92
N GLY A 144 -0.31 -4.94 3.06
CA GLY A 144 -0.36 -5.66 4.34
C GLY A 144 -1.74 -5.68 5.02
N GLY A 145 -2.79 -5.19 4.36
CA GLY A 145 -4.12 -5.07 4.96
C GLY A 145 -4.83 -6.40 5.17
N VAL A 146 -4.45 -7.45 4.44
CA VAL A 146 -5.16 -8.75 4.44
C VAL A 146 -4.32 -9.89 4.99
N GLU A 147 -2.99 -9.81 4.87
CA GLU A 147 -2.05 -10.87 5.19
C GLU A 147 -1.33 -10.67 6.52
N ILE A 148 -1.18 -9.44 7.02
CA ILE A 148 -0.60 -9.21 8.35
C ILE A 148 -1.64 -9.62 9.40
N ALA A 149 -1.27 -10.57 10.27
CA ALA A 149 -2.12 -11.02 11.37
C ALA A 149 -1.74 -10.33 12.69
N GLU A 150 -0.44 -10.26 12.98
CA GLU A 150 0.09 -9.57 14.16
C GLU A 150 1.17 -8.54 13.75
N TRP A 151 1.17 -7.40 14.44
CA TRP A 151 2.20 -6.37 14.34
C TRP A 151 2.47 -5.80 15.72
N ARG A 152 3.64 -6.07 16.28
CA ARG A 152 4.03 -5.62 17.63
C ARG A 152 5.34 -4.87 17.58
N VAL A 153 5.35 -3.69 18.18
CA VAL A 153 6.55 -2.88 18.38
C VAL A 153 7.00 -3.02 19.83
N SER A 154 8.22 -3.50 20.06
CA SER A 154 8.78 -3.61 21.41
C SER A 154 9.26 -2.25 21.93
N SER A 155 9.46 -2.16 23.25
CA SER A 155 10.09 -0.99 23.90
C SER A 155 11.52 -0.73 23.43
N GLU A 156 12.20 -1.73 22.89
CA GLU A 156 13.53 -1.63 22.28
C GLU A 156 13.48 -1.19 20.82
N GLY A 157 12.30 -0.86 20.28
CA GLY A 157 12.13 -0.43 18.90
C GLY A 157 12.32 -1.57 17.88
N LYS A 158 12.02 -2.81 18.25
CA LYS A 158 12.00 -3.95 17.32
C LYS A 158 10.57 -4.26 16.91
N VAL A 159 10.34 -4.58 15.65
CA VAL A 159 9.03 -5.05 15.19
C VAL A 159 9.06 -6.57 15.09
N THR A 160 8.01 -7.20 15.58
CA THR A 160 7.72 -8.61 15.34
C THR A 160 6.29 -8.75 14.87
N GLY A 161 6.03 -9.70 13.99
CA GLY A 161 4.68 -9.98 13.54
C GLY A 161 4.55 -11.35 12.89
N THR A 162 3.34 -11.66 12.43
CA THR A 162 3.03 -12.91 11.73
C THR A 162 2.17 -12.65 10.51
N LEU A 163 2.30 -13.53 9.53
CA LEU A 163 1.45 -13.58 8.34
C LEU A 163 0.38 -14.66 8.50
N ASP A 164 -0.79 -14.41 7.93
CA ASP A 164 -1.81 -15.43 7.66
C ASP A 164 -2.36 -15.20 6.26
N THR A 165 -1.91 -16.05 5.33
CA THR A 165 -2.18 -15.98 3.89
C THR A 165 -2.31 -17.39 3.31
N PRO A 166 -3.23 -17.63 2.36
CA PRO A 166 -3.34 -18.90 1.65
C PRO A 166 -2.30 -19.06 0.54
N TRP A 167 -1.53 -18.01 0.22
CA TRP A 167 -0.59 -18.00 -0.89
C TRP A 167 0.74 -18.67 -0.52
N GLU A 168 1.09 -19.73 -1.24
CA GLU A 168 2.36 -20.45 -1.04
C GLU A 168 3.53 -19.77 -1.78
N CYS A 169 3.81 -18.50 -1.48
CA CYS A 169 4.97 -17.78 -2.02
C CYS A 169 5.70 -16.95 -0.94
N PRO A 170 7.01 -16.71 -1.07
CA PRO A 170 7.72 -15.83 -0.15
C PRO A 170 7.08 -14.44 -0.14
N VAL A 171 7.03 -13.82 1.05
CA VAL A 171 6.48 -12.49 1.24
C VAL A 171 7.52 -11.58 1.88
N THR A 172 7.79 -10.46 1.24
CA THR A 172 8.63 -9.40 1.77
C THR A 172 7.76 -8.36 2.45
N ILE A 173 8.00 -8.12 3.73
CA ILE A 173 7.40 -7.05 4.52
C ILE A 173 8.35 -5.87 4.50
N THR A 174 7.84 -4.68 4.21
CA THR A 174 8.59 -3.42 4.26
C THR A 174 7.98 -2.52 5.33
N GLY A 175 8.82 -2.08 6.27
CA GLY A 175 8.48 -1.06 7.26
C GLY A 175 9.48 0.08 7.25
N ALA A 176 9.16 1.16 7.96
CA ALA A 176 10.09 2.25 8.23
C ALA A 176 10.18 2.56 9.72
N ALA A 177 11.41 2.77 10.17
CA ALA A 177 11.72 3.22 11.53
C ALA A 177 12.01 4.73 11.52
N LEU A 178 11.29 5.48 12.36
CA LEU A 178 11.55 6.90 12.57
C LEU A 178 12.84 7.08 13.38
N GLN A 179 13.80 7.77 12.78
CA GLN A 179 15.10 8.05 13.37
C GLN A 179 15.06 9.32 14.23
N ALA A 180 16.06 9.51 15.09
CA ALA A 180 16.14 10.66 15.99
C ALA A 180 16.28 12.01 15.25
N ASP A 181 16.79 11.99 14.02
CA ASP A 181 16.89 13.17 13.14
C ASP A 181 15.58 13.46 12.36
N GLY A 182 14.53 12.67 12.59
CA GLY A 182 13.24 12.78 11.92
C GLY A 182 13.16 12.08 10.55
N THR A 183 14.23 11.44 10.09
CA THR A 183 14.22 10.66 8.84
C THR A 183 13.59 9.28 9.03
N LEU A 184 13.18 8.66 7.92
CA LEU A 184 12.62 7.31 7.90
C LEU A 184 13.62 6.34 7.29
N ALA A 185 14.00 5.32 8.06
CA ALA A 185 14.89 4.27 7.61
C ALA A 185 14.09 3.04 7.19
N LEU A 186 14.13 2.68 5.91
CA LEU A 186 13.42 1.50 5.40
C LEU A 186 14.07 0.21 5.90
N ARG A 187 13.24 -0.77 6.25
CA ARG A 187 13.65 -2.08 6.73
C ARG A 187 12.75 -3.13 6.11
N THR A 188 13.35 -4.26 5.75
CA THR A 188 12.62 -5.37 5.15
C THR A 188 12.88 -6.67 5.91
N ALA A 189 11.91 -7.57 5.83
CA ALA A 189 12.04 -8.95 6.25
C ALA A 189 11.28 -9.83 5.27
N THR A 190 11.83 -11.01 4.96
CA THR A 190 11.18 -11.98 4.09
C THR A 190 10.75 -13.19 4.90
N VAL A 191 9.46 -13.53 4.81
CA VAL A 191 8.93 -14.80 5.30
C VAL A 191 8.99 -15.78 4.14
N PRO A 192 9.73 -16.90 4.25
CA PRO A 192 9.83 -17.88 3.17
C PRO A 192 8.49 -18.57 2.91
N SER A 193 8.38 -19.33 1.81
CA SER A 193 7.25 -20.23 1.59
C SER A 193 7.73 -21.56 0.99
N PRO A 194 7.14 -22.70 1.39
CA PRO A 194 6.21 -22.85 2.51
C PRO A 194 6.94 -22.65 3.84
N SER A 195 6.44 -21.78 4.72
CA SER A 195 7.07 -21.55 6.02
C SER A 195 6.43 -22.40 7.11
N SER A 196 7.26 -23.11 7.89
CA SER A 196 6.85 -23.66 9.18
C SER A 196 6.71 -22.58 10.27
N ASP A 197 7.23 -21.37 10.01
CA ASP A 197 7.19 -20.21 10.90
C ASP A 197 6.75 -18.95 10.12
N PRO A 198 5.47 -18.53 10.23
CA PRO A 198 4.97 -17.37 9.50
C PRO A 198 5.41 -16.03 10.13
N SER A 199 6.37 -16.04 11.08
CA SER A 199 6.82 -14.83 11.77
C SER A 199 7.87 -14.04 11.00
N PHE A 200 7.86 -12.73 11.21
CA PHE A 200 8.88 -11.81 10.71
C PHE A 200 9.38 -10.89 11.81
N ARG A 201 10.57 -10.32 11.59
CA ARG A 201 11.19 -9.34 12.49
C ARG A 201 11.83 -8.22 11.69
N LEU A 202 11.55 -6.98 12.07
CA LEU A 202 12.26 -5.81 11.54
C LEU A 202 13.12 -5.20 12.64
N HIS A 203 14.35 -4.84 12.27
CA HIS A 203 15.34 -4.25 13.16
C HIS A 203 15.53 -2.77 12.81
N ALA A 204 15.57 -1.91 13.81
CA ALA A 204 15.79 -0.47 13.64
C ALA A 204 17.20 -0.20 13.09
#